data_AF-K1SNL6-F1
#
_entry.id   AF-K1SNL6-F1
#
_cell.length_a   1.000
_cell.length_b   1.000
_cell.length_c   1.000
_cell.angle_alpha   90.00
_cell.angle_beta   90.00
_cell.angle_gamma   90.00
#
_symmetry.space_group_name_H-M   'P 1'
#
loop_
_entity.id
_entity.type
_entity.pdbx_description
1 polymer ?
#
loop_
_entity_poly.entity_id
_entity_poly.type
_entity_poly.pdbx_seq_one_letter_code
_entity_poly.pdbx_strand_id
1 'polypeptide(L)'
;DRVVLPKERATAHLTVEVVDEQDVPVKLGDSEITCTIDGPAELLGLEGSDNADMSDYTDNRHRACRGRLLAYVRTTGETGDIRVRFSSPLLRGAEVVLEAE
;
A
#
# COMPACT_ATOMS: atom_id res chain seq x y z
N ASP A 1 3.21 5.46 -8.55
CA ASP A 1 4.08 4.91 -9.61
C ASP A 1 3.32 4.56 -10.89
N ARG A 2 4.01 3.90 -11.84
CA ARG A 2 3.42 3.34 -13.06
C ARG A 2 2.42 2.25 -12.73
N VAL A 3 1.45 2.06 -13.62
CA VAL A 3 0.42 1.01 -13.49
C VAL A 3 0.87 -0.30 -14.15
N VAL A 4 1.69 -0.22 -15.21
CA VAL A 4 2.30 -1.37 -15.88
C VAL A 4 3.75 -1.52 -15.43
N LEU A 5 4.12 -2.70 -14.97
CA LEU A 5 5.39 -3.04 -14.35
C LEU A 5 6.08 -4.17 -15.12
N PRO A 6 7.41 -4.13 -15.30
CA PRO A 6 8.15 -5.30 -15.73
C PRO A 6 7.92 -6.47 -14.77
N LYS A 7 7.66 -7.67 -15.29
CA LYS A 7 7.44 -8.85 -14.44
C LYS A 7 8.68 -9.25 -13.66
N GLU A 8 9.90 -8.97 -14.16
CA GLU A 8 11.14 -9.36 -13.47
C GLU A 8 11.49 -8.43 -12.30
N ARG A 9 10.88 -8.68 -11.13
CA ARG A 9 11.23 -8.05 -9.84
C ARG A 9 11.20 -6.52 -9.86
N ALA A 10 10.31 -5.93 -10.66
CA ALA A 10 10.06 -4.50 -10.61
C ALA A 10 9.38 -4.13 -9.29
N THR A 11 9.79 -3.00 -8.72
CA THR A 11 9.19 -2.44 -7.52
C THR A 11 8.29 -1.26 -7.89
N ALA A 12 7.12 -1.18 -7.26
CA ALA A 12 6.22 -0.04 -7.31
C ALA A 12 5.92 0.48 -5.91
N HIS A 13 5.87 1.81 -5.81
CA HIS A 13 5.44 2.52 -4.62
C HIS A 13 3.97 2.93 -4.75
N LEU A 14 3.18 2.53 -3.76
CA LEU A 14 1.79 2.90 -3.63
C LEU A 14 1.64 3.83 -2.43
N THR A 15 1.35 5.10 -2.70
CA THR A 15 1.02 6.08 -1.66
C THR A 15 -0.44 5.93 -1.29
N VAL A 16 -0.70 5.69 0.00
CA VAL A 16 -2.03 5.60 0.58
C VAL A 16 -2.25 6.82 1.45
N GLU A 17 -3.35 7.53 1.20
CA GLU A 17 -3.74 8.71 1.97
C GLU A 17 -5.08 8.47 2.67
N VAL A 18 -5.13 8.77 3.97
CA VAL A 18 -6.37 8.80 4.74
C VAL A 18 -7.02 10.16 4.51
N VAL A 19 -8.18 10.16 3.86
CA VAL A 19 -8.92 11.36 3.51
C VAL A 19 -10.29 11.39 4.19
N ASP A 20 -10.86 12.58 4.34
CA ASP A 20 -12.25 12.75 4.75
C ASP A 20 -13.24 12.59 3.59
N GLU A 21 -14.52 12.84 3.84
CA GLU A 21 -15.59 12.71 2.84
C GLU A 21 -15.47 13.72 1.69
N GLN A 22 -14.65 14.76 1.84
CA GLN A 22 -14.36 15.77 0.82
C GLN A 22 -13.00 15.53 0.14
N ASP A 23 -12.43 14.33 0.26
CA ASP A 23 -11.11 13.94 -0.26
C ASP A 23 -9.96 14.81 0.29
N VAL A 24 -10.11 15.39 1.48
CA VAL A 24 -9.06 16.20 2.13
C VAL A 24 -8.20 15.30 3.03
N PRO A 25 -6.85 15.31 2.89
CA PRO A 25 -5.98 14.50 3.74
C PRO A 25 -6.09 14.84 5.23
N VAL A 26 -6.36 13.82 6.04
CA VAL A 26 -6.49 13.93 7.50
C VAL A 26 -5.11 13.91 8.13
N LYS A 27 -4.54 15.08 8.40
CA LYS A 27 -3.16 15.25 8.91
C LYS A 27 -2.89 14.66 10.30
N LEU A 28 -3.94 14.32 11.04
CA LEU A 28 -3.84 13.63 12.34
C LEU A 28 -4.21 12.15 12.24
N GLY A 29 -4.45 11.63 11.02
CA GLY A 29 -4.82 10.25 10.80
C GLY A 29 -3.67 9.31 11.14
N ASP A 30 -3.93 8.39 12.05
CA ASP A 30 -3.02 7.33 12.52
C ASP A 30 -3.63 5.92 12.36
N SER A 31 -4.59 5.81 11.45
CA SER A 31 -5.37 4.60 11.21
C SER A 31 -4.47 3.41 10.90
N GLU A 32 -4.79 2.26 11.50
CA GLU A 32 -4.16 0.99 11.17
C GLU A 32 -4.70 0.49 9.82
N ILE A 33 -3.81 0.30 8.86
CA ILE A 33 -4.15 -0.10 7.50
C ILE A 33 -3.56 -1.49 7.25
N THR A 34 -4.38 -2.38 6.71
CA THR A 34 -3.98 -3.70 6.22
C THR A 34 -3.92 -3.69 4.70
N CYS A 35 -2.84 -4.21 4.15
CA CYS A 35 -2.61 -4.42 2.73
C CYS A 35 -2.78 -5.90 2.39
N THR A 36 -3.47 -6.18 1.29
CA THR A 36 -3.59 -7.52 0.71
C THR A 36 -3.35 -7.45 -0.79
N ILE A 37 -2.66 -8.44 -1.32
CA ILE A 37 -2.28 -8.50 -2.74
C ILE A 37 -2.77 -9.82 -3.31
N ASP A 38 -3.50 -9.75 -4.42
CA ASP A 38 -3.87 -10.90 -5.23
C ASP A 38 -3.21 -10.74 -6.61
N GLY A 39 -2.53 -11.77 -7.11
CA GLY A 39 -1.83 -11.76 -8.40
C GLY A 39 -0.31 -11.96 -8.28
N PRO A 40 0.44 -11.77 -9.38
CA PRO A 40 1.88 -12.06 -9.47
C PRO A 40 2.76 -10.98 -8.83
N ALA A 41 2.46 -10.63 -7.58
CA ALA A 41 3.24 -9.69 -6.80
C ALA A 41 3.24 -10.02 -5.31
N GLU A 42 4.23 -9.50 -4.60
CA GLU A 42 4.38 -9.63 -3.16
C GLU A 42 4.58 -8.26 -2.50
N LEU A 43 4.14 -8.15 -1.26
CA LEU A 43 4.38 -6.97 -0.43
C LEU A 43 5.79 -7.07 0.15
N LEU A 44 6.62 -6.06 -0.10
CA LEU A 44 7.94 -5.94 0.50
C LEU A 44 7.91 -5.26 1.85
N GLY A 45 6.97 -4.31 2.01
CA GLY A 45 6.76 -3.67 3.29
C GLY A 45 5.82 -2.48 3.24
N LEU A 46 5.51 -1.99 4.44
CA LEU A 46 4.68 -0.82 4.70
C LEU A 46 5.46 0.16 5.56
N GLU A 47 5.34 1.45 5.25
CA GLU A 47 6.08 2.52 5.94
C GLU A 47 5.15 3.71 6.21
N GLY A 48 4.99 4.07 7.48
CA GLY A 48 4.28 5.29 7.90
C GLY A 48 5.17 6.55 7.97
N SER A 49 6.50 6.41 7.86
CA SER A 49 7.49 7.48 8.06
C SER A 49 7.47 8.11 9.48
N ASP A 50 7.08 7.34 10.49
CA ASP A 50 7.20 7.72 11.90
C ASP A 50 8.55 7.21 12.47
N ASN A 51 9.43 8.15 12.84
CA ASN A 51 10.75 7.83 13.39
C ASN A 51 10.70 7.11 14.76
N ALA A 52 9.57 7.16 15.45
CA ALA A 52 9.36 6.46 16.71
C ALA A 52 8.75 5.06 16.50
N ASP A 53 8.34 4.70 15.28
CA ASP A 53 7.74 3.41 15.01
C ASP A 53 8.78 2.30 14.88
N MET A 54 8.63 1.31 15.75
CA MET A 54 9.48 0.13 15.86
C MET A 54 8.71 -1.15 15.48
N SER A 55 7.59 -1.01 14.78
CA SER A 55 6.80 -2.12 14.26
C SER A 55 7.54 -2.88 13.16
N ASP A 56 7.01 -4.05 12.78
CA ASP A 56 7.56 -4.85 11.70
C ASP A 56 7.17 -4.25 10.34
N TYR A 57 8.16 -3.74 9.61
CA TYR A 57 7.97 -3.14 8.29
C TYR A 57 7.64 -4.17 7.21
N THR A 58 7.83 -5.47 7.46
CA THR A 58 7.54 -6.56 6.52
C THR A 58 6.16 -7.17 6.71
N ASP A 59 5.44 -6.77 7.77
CA ASP A 59 4.06 -7.20 7.98
C ASP A 59 3.12 -6.53 6.97
N ASN A 60 1.95 -7.12 6.80
CA ASN A 60 0.91 -6.60 5.91
C ASN A 60 0.00 -5.58 6.58
N ARG A 61 0.35 -5.11 7.79
CA ARG A 61 -0.44 -4.16 8.56
C ARG A 61 0.47 -3.13 9.22
N HIS A 62 0.14 -1.86 9.05
CA HIS A 62 0.95 -0.77 9.57
C HIS A 62 0.09 0.47 9.83
N ARG A 63 0.50 1.31 10.77
CA ARG A 63 -0.21 2.57 11.03
C ARG A 63 0.21 3.65 10.05
N ALA A 64 -0.76 4.39 9.54
CA ALA A 64 -0.46 5.63 8.85
C ALA A 64 0.18 6.62 9.84
N CYS A 65 1.07 7.49 9.34
CA CYS A 65 1.50 8.67 10.10
C CYS A 65 1.07 9.92 9.35
N ARG A 66 0.43 10.84 10.06
CA ARG A 66 -0.06 12.11 9.50
C ARG A 66 -0.92 11.91 8.24
N GLY A 67 -1.75 10.87 8.26
CA GLY A 67 -2.67 10.51 7.19
C GLY A 67 -2.01 9.84 5.98
N ARG A 68 -0.76 9.39 6.07
CA ARG A 68 -0.07 8.73 4.96
C ARG A 68 0.57 7.40 5.34
N LEU A 69 0.61 6.51 4.36
CA LEU A 69 1.31 5.25 4.39
C LEU A 69 1.90 4.98 3.00
N LEU A 70 3.09 4.41 2.94
CA LEU A 70 3.72 3.97 1.71
C LEU A 70 3.79 2.44 1.69
N ALA A 71 3.33 1.83 0.61
CA ALA A 71 3.46 0.40 0.39
C ALA A 71 4.43 0.10 -0.75
N TYR A 72 5.30 -0.87 -0.52
CA TYR A 72 6.30 -1.34 -1.48
C TYR A 72 5.86 -2.68 -2.04
N VAL A 73 5.55 -2.74 -3.33
CA VAL A 73 5.08 -3.95 -4.01
C VAL A 73 6.10 -4.39 -5.04
N ARG A 74 6.37 -5.69 -5.15
CA ARG A 74 7.31 -6.27 -6.12
C ARG A 74 6.66 -7.34 -6.97
N THR A 75 6.90 -7.32 -8.28
CA THR A 75 6.47 -8.38 -9.21
C THR A 75 7.28 -9.67 -9.02
N THR A 76 6.66 -10.83 -9.21
CA THR A 76 7.26 -12.14 -8.90
C THR A 76 8.05 -12.77 -10.07
N GLY A 77 7.92 -12.24 -11.28
CA GLY A 77 8.45 -12.85 -12.52
C GLY A 77 7.36 -13.41 -13.44
N GLU A 78 6.10 -13.38 -13.01
CA GLU A 78 4.95 -13.84 -13.79
C GLU A 78 4.15 -12.65 -14.35
N THR A 79 3.52 -12.83 -15.50
CA THR A 79 2.65 -11.82 -16.11
C THR A 79 1.22 -11.91 -15.56
N GLY A 80 0.54 -10.77 -15.44
CA GLY A 80 -0.89 -10.72 -15.13
C GLY A 80 -1.30 -9.56 -14.24
N ASP A 81 -2.60 -9.51 -13.95
CA ASP A 81 -3.19 -8.47 -13.12
C ASP A 81 -2.82 -8.65 -11.64
N ILE A 82 -2.42 -7.56 -11.01
CA ILE A 82 -2.08 -7.46 -9.60
C ILE A 82 -3.09 -6.53 -8.94
N ARG A 83 -3.92 -7.09 -8.05
CA ARG A 83 -4.94 -6.34 -7.31
C ARG A 83 -4.43 -6.09 -5.90
N VAL A 84 -4.19 -4.83 -5.57
CA VAL A 84 -3.73 -4.41 -4.24
C VAL A 84 -4.88 -3.73 -3.51
N ARG A 85 -5.24 -4.26 -2.34
CA ARG A 85 -6.36 -3.80 -1.52
C ARG A 85 -5.87 -3.30 -0.17
N PHE A 86 -6.34 -2.12 0.20
CA PHE A 86 -6.09 -1.49 1.48
C PHE A 86 -7.40 -1.39 2.28
N SER A 87 -7.37 -1.83 3.52
CA SER A 87 -8.52 -1.77 4.42
C SER A 87 -8.11 -1.22 5.79
N SER A 88 -9.02 -0.49 6.43
CA SER A 88 -8.84 -0.02 7.79
C SER A 88 -10.18 -0.05 8.53
N PRO A 89 -10.22 -0.33 9.84
CA PRO A 89 -11.46 -0.26 10.61
C PRO A 89 -12.11 1.12 10.48
N LEU A 90 -13.43 1.14 10.27
CA LEU A 90 -14.26 2.36 10.18
C LEU A 90 -13.98 3.27 8.96
N LEU A 91 -13.08 2.89 8.06
CA LEU A 91 -12.83 3.59 6.80
C LEU A 91 -13.32 2.76 5.62
N ARG A 92 -13.66 3.45 4.52
CA ARG A 92 -13.88 2.78 3.24
C ARG A 92 -12.52 2.28 2.74
N GLY A 93 -12.46 1.00 2.35
CA GLY A 93 -11.26 0.43 1.74
C GLY A 93 -10.97 1.04 0.37
N ALA A 94 -9.70 0.94 -0.06
CA ALA A 94 -9.22 1.39 -1.36
C ALA A 94 -8.59 0.22 -2.11
N GLU A 95 -8.61 0.29 -3.44
CA GLU A 95 -8.07 -0.75 -4.29
C GLU A 95 -7.42 -0.13 -5.52
N VAL A 96 -6.30 -0.72 -5.94
CA VAL A 96 -5.63 -0.40 -7.20
C VAL A 96 -5.31 -1.69 -7.95
N VAL A 97 -5.39 -1.63 -9.27
CA VAL A 97 -4.98 -2.71 -10.16
C VAL A 97 -3.72 -2.27 -10.90
N LEU A 98 -2.70 -3.11 -10.87
CA LEU A 98 -1.45 -2.98 -11.62
C LEU A 98 -1.36 -4.15 -12.59
N GLU A 99 -0.49 -4.05 -13.59
CA GLU A 99 -0.27 -5.10 -14.58
C GLU A 99 1.21 -5.45 -14.63
N ALA A 100 1.53 -6.74 -14.61
CA ALA A 100 2.88 -7.25 -14.82
C ALA A 100 3.05 -7.82 -16.23
N GLU A 101 4.06 -7.35 -16.97
CA GLU A 101 4.39 -7.77 -18.35
C GLU A 101 5.87 -8.18 -18.53
#